data_AF-A0AAX2UJI3-F1
#
_entry.id   AF-A0AAX2UJI3-F1
#
_cell.length_a   1.000
_cell.length_b   1.000
_cell.length_c   1.000
_cell.angle_alpha   90.00
_cell.angle_beta   90.00
_cell.angle_gamma   90.00
#
_symmetry.space_group_name_H-M   'P 1'
#
loop_
_entity.id
_entity.type
_entity.pdbx_description
1 polymer ?
#
loop_
_entity_poly.entity_id
_entity_poly.type
_entity_poly.pdbx_seq_one_letter_code
_entity_poly.pdbx_strand_id
1 'polypeptide(L)'
;MFKKLLSVTALGALLASSAFAEDILAKVSNGAISDTSAGVKVLSLDEMKEVKGGYYFQRDSRYDSISGIRSYAYVVTDADNNKLQIDSSSKVLAKYRYVNNQKDYYLQSYNNGTLGTIFPNYSTSWGKYAMDILNEFKSKY
;
A
#
# COMPACT_ATOMS: atom_id res chain seq x y z
N MET A 1 45.82 -20.75 -31.82
CA MET A 1 45.59 -21.04 -30.39
C MET A 1 45.43 -19.76 -29.55
N PHE A 2 46.25 -18.72 -29.76
CA PHE A 2 46.15 -17.43 -29.04
C PHE A 2 44.75 -16.78 -28.98
N LYS A 3 43.98 -16.82 -30.07
CA LYS A 3 42.62 -16.25 -30.09
C LYS A 3 41.64 -16.94 -29.11
N LYS A 4 41.80 -18.25 -28.89
CA LYS A 4 40.97 -19.03 -27.94
C LYS A 4 41.40 -18.80 -26.48
N LEU A 5 42.69 -18.53 -26.27
CA LEU A 5 43.23 -18.18 -24.94
C LEU A 5 42.77 -16.78 -24.51
N LEU A 6 42.74 -15.82 -25.44
CA LEU A 6 42.30 -14.45 -25.19
C LEU A 6 40.81 -14.37 -24.80
N SER A 7 39.96 -15.20 -25.43
CA SER A 7 38.53 -15.24 -25.11
C SER A 7 38.23 -15.80 -23.72
N VAL A 8 38.99 -16.82 -23.27
CA VAL A 8 38.81 -17.42 -21.94
C VAL A 8 39.33 -16.50 -20.84
N THR A 9 40.45 -15.80 -21.09
CA THR A 9 41.00 -14.82 -20.14
C THR A 9 40.13 -13.56 -20.05
N ALA A 10 39.60 -13.07 -21.17
CA ALA A 10 38.65 -11.95 -21.15
C ALA A 10 37.34 -12.30 -20.43
N LEU A 11 36.83 -13.53 -20.62
CA LEU A 11 35.63 -13.99 -19.91
C LEU A 11 35.90 -14.19 -18.41
N GLY A 12 37.07 -14.73 -18.05
CA GLY A 12 37.51 -14.84 -16.66
C GLY A 12 37.67 -13.48 -15.98
N ALA A 13 38.20 -12.47 -16.69
CA ALA A 13 38.33 -11.11 -16.19
C ALA A 13 36.96 -10.41 -16.04
N LEU A 14 36.00 -10.66 -16.95
CA LEU A 14 34.63 -10.15 -16.84
C LEU A 14 33.91 -10.74 -15.62
N LEU A 15 34.03 -12.06 -15.41
CA LEU A 15 33.41 -12.76 -14.27
C LEU A 15 34.07 -12.41 -12.93
N ALA A 16 35.35 -12.06 -12.93
CA ALA A 16 36.08 -11.62 -11.74
C ALA A 16 35.81 -10.15 -11.37
N SER A 17 35.16 -9.38 -12.24
CA SER A 17 34.78 -8.00 -11.93
C SER A 17 33.52 -7.97 -11.05
N SER A 18 33.67 -7.47 -9.82
CA SER A 18 32.62 -7.42 -8.80
C SER A 18 31.35 -6.67 -9.24
N ALA A 19 31.48 -5.75 -10.20
CA ALA A 19 30.38 -4.97 -10.75
C ALA A 19 29.34 -5.79 -11.54
N PHE A 20 29.70 -6.97 -12.06
CA PHE A 20 28.78 -7.85 -12.77
C PHE A 20 28.49 -9.16 -12.02
N ALA A 21 29.26 -9.46 -10.97
CA ALA A 21 29.10 -10.68 -10.19
C ALA A 21 27.74 -10.72 -9.47
N GLU A 22 27.29 -9.61 -8.88
CA GLU A 22 25.99 -9.54 -8.19
C GLU A 22 24.80 -9.72 -9.15
N ASP A 23 24.83 -9.06 -10.31
CA ASP A 23 23.75 -9.16 -11.30
C ASP A 23 23.71 -10.52 -12.01
N ILE A 24 24.87 -11.12 -12.30
CA ILE A 24 24.96 -12.47 -12.89
C ILE A 24 24.56 -13.56 -11.89
N LEU A 25 24.94 -13.43 -10.61
CA LEU A 25 24.48 -14.35 -9.56
C LEU A 25 22.97 -14.23 -9.34
N ALA A 26 22.40 -13.02 -9.38
CA ALA A 26 20.96 -12.82 -9.35
C ALA A 26 20.27 -13.47 -10.56
N LYS A 27 20.86 -13.39 -11.75
CA LYS A 27 20.29 -14.00 -12.98
C LYS A 27 20.42 -15.52 -13.05
N VAL A 28 21.52 -16.09 -12.53
CA VAL A 28 21.76 -17.55 -12.45
C VAL A 28 20.92 -18.20 -11.36
N SER A 29 20.70 -17.50 -10.24
CA SER A 29 19.80 -17.95 -9.16
C SER A 29 18.32 -17.72 -9.47
N ASN A 30 17.99 -17.26 -10.68
CA ASN A 30 16.64 -16.92 -11.11
C ASN A 30 15.95 -15.86 -10.20
N GLY A 31 16.75 -14.98 -9.60
CA GLY A 31 16.28 -13.98 -8.66
C GLY A 31 15.78 -14.59 -7.35
N ALA A 32 16.37 -15.71 -6.89
CA ALA A 32 16.04 -16.31 -5.59
C ALA A 32 16.39 -15.33 -4.47
N ILE A 33 15.46 -14.44 -4.18
CA ILE A 33 15.42 -13.62 -2.98
C ILE A 33 15.24 -14.59 -1.83
N SER A 34 16.27 -14.68 -0.99
CA SER A 34 16.24 -15.45 0.23
C SER A 34 16.01 -14.52 1.42
N ASP A 35 15.67 -15.09 2.56
CA ASP A 35 15.56 -14.39 3.84
C ASP A 35 16.86 -13.66 4.26
N THR A 36 17.97 -13.91 3.56
CA THR A 36 19.29 -13.27 3.75
C THR A 36 19.65 -12.25 2.68
N SER A 37 18.77 -12.02 1.69
CA SER A 37 19.02 -11.07 0.61
C SER A 37 19.05 -9.63 1.13
N ALA A 38 19.93 -8.81 0.55
CA ALA A 38 20.03 -7.40 0.89
C ALA A 38 18.68 -6.69 0.71
N GLY A 39 18.21 -6.00 1.76
CA GLY A 39 16.91 -5.32 1.77
C GLY A 39 15.73 -6.18 2.25
N VAL A 40 15.92 -7.49 2.48
CA VAL A 40 14.91 -8.35 3.11
C VAL A 40 15.12 -8.34 4.62
N LYS A 41 14.07 -8.02 5.37
CA LYS A 41 14.06 -8.12 6.83
C LYS A 41 13.19 -9.30 7.25
N VAL A 42 13.82 -10.30 7.88
CA VAL A 42 13.09 -11.34 8.61
C VAL A 42 12.58 -10.72 9.90
N LEU A 43 11.27 -10.78 10.12
CA LEU A 43 10.65 -10.29 11.34
C LEU A 43 10.84 -11.31 12.47
N SER A 44 11.20 -10.82 13.65
CA SER A 44 11.16 -11.60 14.88
C SER A 44 9.72 -11.95 15.27
N LEU A 45 9.53 -12.93 16.16
CA LEU A 45 8.19 -13.34 16.63
C LEU A 45 7.39 -12.17 17.24
N ASP A 46 8.06 -11.21 17.87
CA ASP A 46 7.39 -10.05 18.44
C ASP A 46 7.03 -9.03 17.36
N GLU A 47 7.92 -8.79 16.38
CA GLU A 47 7.61 -7.95 15.22
C GLU A 47 6.48 -8.54 14.36
N MET A 48 6.41 -9.86 14.22
CA MET A 48 5.29 -10.53 13.54
C MET A 48 3.94 -10.28 14.22
N LYS A 49 3.89 -10.17 15.56
CA LYS A 49 2.66 -9.82 16.30
C LYS A 49 2.25 -8.35 16.10
N GLU A 50 3.23 -7.50 15.79
CA GLU A 50 3.06 -6.09 15.48
C GLU A 50 2.67 -5.84 14.02
N VAL A 51 2.81 -6.83 13.13
CA VAL A 51 2.22 -6.77 11.78
C VAL A 51 0.70 -6.79 11.89
N LYS A 52 0.11 -5.60 12.05
CA LYS A 52 -1.33 -5.41 11.94
C LYS A 52 -1.66 -5.30 10.46
N GLY A 53 -2.64 -6.09 10.00
CA GLY A 53 -3.23 -5.90 8.68
C GLY A 53 -3.76 -4.47 8.52
N GLY A 54 -3.58 -3.92 7.32
CA GLY A 54 -4.07 -2.60 6.94
C GLY A 54 -5.54 -2.61 6.51
N TYR A 55 -6.04 -1.45 6.10
CA TYR A 55 -7.39 -1.29 5.58
C TYR A 55 -7.46 -1.59 4.08
N TYR A 56 -8.52 -2.27 3.67
CA TYR A 56 -8.85 -2.51 2.28
C TYR A 56 -9.75 -1.40 1.76
N PHE A 57 -9.37 -0.80 0.64
CA PHE A 57 -10.10 0.29 0.00
C PHE A 57 -10.66 -0.21 -1.33
N GLN A 58 -11.96 -0.48 -1.38
CA GLN A 58 -12.63 -0.92 -2.59
C GLN A 58 -13.27 0.28 -3.30
N ARG A 59 -12.77 0.59 -4.49
CA ARG A 59 -13.34 1.64 -5.34
C ARG A 59 -14.82 1.38 -5.61
N ASP A 60 -15.68 2.36 -5.33
CA ASP A 60 -17.10 2.27 -5.62
C ASP A 60 -17.66 3.60 -6.12
N SER A 61 -17.96 3.67 -7.42
CA SER A 61 -18.40 4.90 -8.08
C SER A 61 -19.79 5.35 -7.68
N ARG A 62 -20.60 4.48 -7.05
CA ARG A 62 -21.95 4.84 -6.57
C ARG A 62 -21.91 5.90 -5.47
N TYR A 63 -20.77 6.05 -4.78
CA TYR A 63 -20.58 7.00 -3.70
C TYR A 63 -19.77 8.25 -4.10
N ASP A 64 -19.45 8.38 -5.39
CA ASP A 64 -18.81 9.57 -5.92
C ASP A 64 -19.73 10.78 -5.82
N SER A 65 -19.12 11.94 -5.58
CA SER A 65 -19.83 13.18 -5.87
C SER A 65 -19.53 13.58 -7.31
N ILE A 66 -20.56 13.63 -8.14
CA ILE A 66 -20.48 14.13 -9.52
C ILE A 66 -21.10 15.52 -9.69
N SER A 67 -21.90 15.96 -8.70
CA SER A 67 -22.46 17.30 -8.64
C SER A 67 -21.59 18.18 -7.73
N GLY A 68 -21.13 19.32 -8.23
CA GLY A 68 -20.16 20.17 -7.54
C GLY A 68 -18.70 19.69 -7.68
N ILE A 69 -17.91 19.76 -6.60
CA ILE A 69 -16.52 19.31 -6.62
C ILE A 69 -16.49 17.78 -6.76
N ARG A 70 -15.96 17.29 -7.88
CA ARG A 70 -15.88 15.86 -8.15
C ARG A 70 -15.05 15.15 -7.09
N SER A 71 -15.61 14.10 -6.51
CA SER A 71 -14.91 13.26 -5.52
C SER A 71 -15.05 11.79 -5.88
N TYR A 72 -14.01 11.03 -5.55
CA TYR A 72 -13.90 9.60 -5.82
C TYR A 72 -13.94 8.84 -4.50
N ALA A 73 -14.81 7.83 -4.42
CA ALA A 73 -15.08 7.11 -3.18
C ALA A 73 -14.58 5.66 -3.19
N TYR A 74 -14.11 5.23 -2.02
CA TYR A 74 -13.67 3.88 -1.72
C TYR A 74 -14.37 3.42 -0.45
N VAL A 75 -15.01 2.25 -0.49
CA VAL A 75 -15.53 1.60 0.71
C VAL A 75 -14.35 1.05 1.50
N VAL A 76 -14.24 1.46 2.75
CA VAL A 76 -13.23 0.92 3.67
C VAL A 76 -13.77 -0.37 4.24
N THR A 77 -12.98 -1.43 4.13
CA THR A 77 -13.23 -2.72 4.75
C THR A 77 -12.01 -3.10 5.57
N ASP A 78 -12.25 -3.73 6.72
CA ASP A 78 -11.22 -4.30 7.57
C ASP A 78 -11.35 -5.83 7.47
N ALA A 79 -10.24 -6.54 7.39
CA ALA A 79 -10.22 -8.01 7.36
C ALA A 79 -11.05 -8.60 8.50
N ASP A 80 -11.03 -7.95 9.66
CA ASP A 80 -11.71 -8.42 10.86
C ASP A 80 -13.04 -7.68 11.15
N ASN A 81 -13.43 -6.68 10.35
CA ASN A 81 -14.54 -5.74 10.58
C ASN A 81 -14.61 -5.09 11.98
N ASN A 82 -13.60 -5.31 12.83
CA ASN A 82 -13.65 -5.01 14.25
C ASN A 82 -13.11 -3.59 14.54
N LYS A 83 -12.19 -3.08 13.72
CA LYS A 83 -11.61 -1.75 13.91
C LYS A 83 -12.50 -0.62 13.39
N LEU A 84 -13.40 -0.90 12.46
CA LEU A 84 -14.27 0.15 11.90
C LEU A 84 -15.31 0.62 12.93
N GLN A 85 -15.74 -0.25 13.86
CA GLN A 85 -16.74 0.06 14.91
C GLN A 85 -18.02 0.71 14.36
N ILE A 86 -18.55 0.12 13.29
CA ILE A 86 -19.72 0.63 12.55
C ILE A 86 -20.86 -0.37 12.64
N ASP A 87 -22.10 0.11 12.70
CA ASP A 87 -23.27 -0.77 12.63
C ASP A 87 -23.26 -1.55 11.30
N SER A 88 -23.85 -2.75 11.29
CA SER A 88 -23.85 -3.63 10.10
C SER A 88 -24.43 -2.98 8.83
N SER A 89 -25.31 -1.99 8.99
CA SER A 89 -25.92 -1.23 7.88
C SER A 89 -25.10 -0.02 7.42
N SER A 90 -24.05 0.32 8.14
CA SER A 90 -23.25 1.53 7.96
C SER A 90 -21.96 1.21 7.20
N LYS A 91 -21.41 2.21 6.51
CA LYS A 91 -20.15 2.09 5.77
C LYS A 91 -19.26 3.29 6.04
N VAL A 92 -17.96 3.05 6.04
CA VAL A 92 -16.95 4.11 5.99
C VAL A 92 -16.56 4.29 4.53
N LEU A 93 -16.62 5.53 4.04
CA LEU A 93 -16.17 5.89 2.71
C LEU A 93 -14.91 6.72 2.84
N ALA A 94 -13.79 6.23 2.30
CA ALA A 94 -12.60 7.04 2.09
C ALA A 94 -12.71 7.74 0.74
N LYS A 95 -12.58 9.07 0.74
CA LYS A 95 -12.81 9.89 -0.46
C LYS A 95 -11.66 10.85 -0.68
N TYR A 96 -11.35 11.11 -1.94
CA TYR A 96 -10.53 12.25 -2.31
C TYR A 96 -11.23 13.10 -3.37
N ARG A 97 -10.89 14.38 -3.40
CA ARG A 97 -11.36 15.36 -4.38
C ARG A 97 -10.23 16.29 -4.76
N TYR A 98 -10.34 16.93 -5.93
CA TYR A 98 -9.37 17.94 -6.33
C TYR A 98 -9.85 19.32 -5.88
N VAL A 99 -9.10 19.96 -5.00
CA VAL A 99 -9.29 21.35 -4.57
C VAL A 99 -8.02 22.11 -4.87
N ASN A 100 -8.10 23.18 -5.67
CA ASN A 100 -6.94 23.98 -6.08
C ASN A 100 -5.80 23.12 -6.66
N ASN A 101 -6.15 22.15 -7.50
CA ASN A 101 -5.20 21.21 -8.13
C ASN A 101 -4.45 20.28 -7.16
N GLN A 102 -4.88 20.21 -5.90
CA GLN A 102 -4.35 19.30 -4.88
C GLN A 102 -5.44 18.31 -4.45
N LYS A 103 -5.03 17.09 -4.08
CA LYS A 103 -5.94 16.10 -3.53
C LYS A 103 -6.24 16.45 -2.07
N ASP A 104 -7.52 16.70 -1.80
CA ASP A 104 -8.06 16.82 -0.46
C ASP A 104 -8.74 15.50 -0.10
N TYR A 105 -8.34 14.92 1.03
CA TYR A 105 -8.73 13.57 1.46
C TYR A 105 -9.55 13.64 2.73
N TYR A 106 -10.64 12.89 2.75
CA TYR A 106 -11.57 12.88 3.87
C TYR A 106 -12.25 11.52 3.99
N LEU A 107 -12.76 11.22 5.18
CA LEU A 107 -13.67 10.09 5.37
C LEU A 107 -15.10 10.61 5.44
N GLN A 108 -16.06 9.77 5.05
CA GLN A 108 -17.47 10.08 5.14
C GLN A 108 -18.22 8.83 5.59
N SER A 109 -19.13 8.99 6.56
CA SER A 109 -20.03 7.88 6.93
C SER A 109 -21.13 7.74 5.89
N TYR A 110 -21.60 6.52 5.68
CA TYR A 110 -22.78 6.23 4.88
C TYR A 110 -23.69 5.29 5.67
N ASN A 111 -24.81 5.83 6.12
CA ASN A 111 -25.72 5.14 7.04
C ASN A 111 -27.09 5.02 6.37
N ASN A 112 -27.57 3.78 6.20
CA ASN A 112 -28.91 3.48 5.71
C ASN A 112 -29.34 4.31 4.48
N GLY A 113 -28.52 4.35 3.43
CA GLY A 113 -28.85 5.09 2.21
C GLY A 113 -28.35 6.54 2.16
N THR A 114 -27.95 7.10 3.30
CA THR A 114 -27.65 8.54 3.43
C THR A 114 -26.18 8.79 3.69
N LEU A 115 -25.60 9.76 2.97
CA LEU A 115 -24.26 10.27 3.27
C LEU A 115 -24.31 11.11 4.55
N GLY A 116 -23.54 10.70 5.55
CA GLY A 116 -23.43 11.35 6.83
C GLY A 116 -22.22 12.28 6.91
N THR A 117 -21.76 12.45 8.15
CA THR A 117 -20.68 13.37 8.53
C THR A 117 -19.39 13.14 7.75
N ILE A 118 -18.81 14.25 7.28
CA ILE A 118 -17.47 14.31 6.69
C ILE A 118 -16.44 14.51 7.82
N PHE A 119 -15.42 13.67 7.84
CA PHE A 119 -14.30 13.68 8.77
C PHE A 119 -13.10 14.45 8.19
N PRO A 120 -12.22 15.06 9.00
CA PRO A 120 -11.92 14.71 10.39
C PRO A 120 -12.72 15.52 11.41
N ASN A 121 -13.76 14.93 12.00
CA ASN A 121 -14.35 15.41 13.26
C ASN A 121 -14.12 14.33 14.33
N TYR A 122 -13.35 14.69 15.35
CA TYR A 122 -12.79 13.86 16.41
C TYR A 122 -13.80 13.41 17.48
N SER A 123 -15.07 13.82 17.37
CA SER A 123 -16.05 13.73 18.47
C SER A 123 -16.94 12.47 18.45
N THR A 124 -16.63 11.46 17.63
CA THR A 124 -17.46 10.24 17.52
C THR A 124 -16.64 8.99 17.83
N SER A 125 -17.30 7.89 18.21
CA SER A 125 -16.66 6.61 18.55
C SER A 125 -15.74 6.04 17.44
N TRP A 126 -15.91 6.48 16.19
CA TRP A 126 -15.04 6.14 15.05
C TRP A 126 -13.67 6.83 15.07
N GLY A 127 -13.49 7.86 15.91
CA GLY A 127 -12.34 8.75 15.92
C GLY A 127 -11.00 8.08 16.21
N LYS A 128 -10.99 6.90 16.85
CA LYS A 128 -9.74 6.19 17.19
C LYS A 128 -9.01 5.66 15.96
N TYR A 129 -9.73 5.12 14.98
CA TYR A 129 -9.14 4.47 13.80
C TYR A 129 -9.26 5.31 12.53
N ALA A 130 -10.10 6.34 12.53
CA ALA A 130 -10.32 7.22 11.38
C ALA A 130 -9.01 7.83 10.83
N MET A 131 -8.07 8.21 11.71
CA MET A 131 -6.80 8.80 11.27
C MET A 131 -5.88 7.77 10.59
N ASP A 132 -5.81 6.56 11.14
CA ASP A 132 -5.02 5.47 10.54
C ASP A 132 -5.57 5.11 9.17
N ILE A 133 -6.90 4.98 9.05
CA ILE A 133 -7.59 4.75 7.77
C ILE A 133 -7.26 5.86 6.79
N LEU A 134 -7.37 7.13 7.20
CA LEU A 134 -7.13 8.26 6.32
C LEU A 134 -5.67 8.36 5.88
N ASN A 135 -4.72 8.10 6.77
CA ASN A 135 -3.29 8.11 6.46
C ASN A 135 -2.92 6.97 5.51
N GLU A 136 -3.45 5.77 5.74
CA GLU A 136 -3.24 4.64 4.84
C GLU A 136 -3.92 4.87 3.48
N PHE A 137 -5.08 5.53 3.46
CA PHE A 137 -5.72 5.90 2.20
C PHE A 137 -4.89 6.90 1.40
N LYS A 138 -4.36 7.94 2.07
CA LYS A 138 -3.49 8.97 1.47
C LYS A 138 -2.18 8.40 0.94
N SER A 139 -1.64 7.34 1.54
CA SER A 139 -0.39 6.73 1.04
C SER A 139 -0.60 5.88 -0.21
N LYS A 140 -1.84 5.39 -0.43
CA LYS A 140 -2.19 4.53 -1.57
C LYS A 140 -2.76 5.31 -2.77
N TYR A 141 -3.46 6.42 -2.52
CA TYR A 141 -4.21 7.17 -3.54
C TYR A 141 -3.92 8.65 -3.47
#